data_AF-A0A1J5JD00-F1
#
_entry.id   AF-A0A1J5JD00-F1
#
_cell.length_a   1.000
_cell.length_b   1.000
_cell.length_c   1.000
_cell.angle_alpha   90.00
_cell.angle_beta   90.00
_cell.angle_gamma   90.00
#
_symmetry.space_group_name_H-M   'P 1'
#
loop_
_entity.id
_entity.type
_entity.pdbx_description
1 polymer ?
#
loop_
_entity_poly.entity_id
_entity_poly.type
_entity_poly.pdbx_seq_one_letter_code
_entity_poly.pdbx_strand_id
1 'polypeptide(L)'
;MRLAGLAVVVAAALGTAAAADPVTGKVARAVLFAPEGAEVEMLLPGLMSDSDAAALGMVAEAQPYYGAVAISPDEGLMAEATVAAANYHDTDTATLAALAGCDAKRSGQTPCVVVALIRPKGWEPRALQLSAATTTGFAKEYKGRGGKALAVSASTGLWGIASGNGAAAAAVAACAAKATPPVADCTVAVQD
;
A
#
# COMPACT_ATOMS: atom_id res chain seq x y z
N MET A 1 17.23 29.26 53.18
CA MET A 1 16.30 28.15 52.84
C MET A 1 15.99 28.22 51.35
N ARG A 2 16.36 27.17 50.60
CA ARG A 2 16.19 27.06 49.15
C ARG A 2 14.82 26.43 48.87
N LEU A 3 13.96 27.08 48.09
CA LEU A 3 12.71 26.49 47.58
C LEU A 3 12.99 25.95 46.18
N ALA A 4 12.91 24.62 46.05
CA ALA A 4 13.07 23.87 44.82
C ALA A 4 11.77 23.90 44.01
N GLY A 5 11.84 24.35 42.76
CA GLY A 5 10.73 24.28 41.80
C GLY A 5 10.67 22.89 41.16
N LEU A 6 9.51 22.24 41.29
CA LEU A 6 9.20 20.92 40.75
C LEU A 6 8.96 21.02 39.24
N ALA A 7 9.84 20.44 38.42
CA ALA A 7 9.63 20.30 36.99
C ALA A 7 8.83 19.02 36.69
N VAL A 8 7.62 19.17 36.14
CA VAL A 8 6.83 18.05 35.61
C VAL A 8 7.32 17.76 34.20
N VAL A 9 8.01 16.62 34.03
CA VAL A 9 8.37 16.08 32.71
C VAL A 9 7.17 15.29 32.19
N VAL A 10 6.49 15.82 31.17
CA VAL A 10 5.48 15.09 30.40
C VAL A 10 6.22 14.11 29.49
N ALA A 11 6.18 12.82 29.83
CA ALA A 11 6.72 11.76 28.97
C ALA A 11 5.75 11.53 27.80
N ALA A 12 6.12 11.98 26.60
CA ALA A 12 5.42 11.65 25.38
C ALA A 12 5.60 10.14 25.10
N ALA A 13 4.54 9.37 25.24
CA ALA A 13 4.51 7.99 24.78
C ALA A 13 4.54 7.97 23.24
N LEU A 14 5.73 7.78 22.68
CA LEU A 14 5.90 7.40 21.28
C LEU A 14 5.32 6.01 21.11
N GLY A 15 4.10 5.92 20.57
CA GLY A 15 3.51 4.65 20.14
C GLY A 15 4.35 4.07 19.02
N THR A 16 5.20 3.09 19.33
CA THR A 16 5.77 2.20 18.33
C THR A 16 4.62 1.45 17.69
N ALA A 17 4.38 1.66 16.40
CA ALA A 17 3.52 0.78 15.61
C ALA A 17 4.03 -0.65 15.80
N ALA A 18 3.25 -1.48 16.49
CA ALA A 18 3.59 -2.89 16.65
C ALA A 18 3.52 -3.53 15.26
N ALA A 19 4.68 -3.81 14.66
CA ALA A 19 4.75 -4.62 13.45
C ALA A 19 4.19 -6.00 13.79
N ALA A 20 3.20 -6.47 13.04
CA ALA A 20 2.69 -7.82 13.20
C ALA A 20 3.83 -8.83 12.98
N ASP A 21 3.84 -9.91 13.75
CA ASP A 21 4.83 -10.98 13.59
C ASP A 21 4.81 -11.52 12.15
N PRO A 22 5.98 -11.79 11.52
CA PRO A 22 6.02 -12.36 10.18
C PRO A 22 5.27 -13.69 10.12
N VAL A 23 4.45 -13.87 9.09
CA VAL A 23 3.80 -15.17 8.86
C VAL A 23 4.76 -16.13 8.15
N THR A 24 4.49 -17.43 8.22
CA THR A 24 5.26 -18.40 7.43
C THR A 24 4.91 -18.32 5.95
N GLY A 25 5.82 -18.77 5.08
CA GLY A 25 5.52 -18.89 3.65
C GLY A 25 4.34 -19.82 3.35
N LYS A 26 4.09 -20.81 4.22
CA LYS A 26 2.90 -21.66 4.13
C LYS A 26 1.61 -20.87 4.39
N VAL A 27 1.59 -20.06 5.44
CA VAL A 27 0.44 -19.22 5.79
C VAL A 27 0.21 -18.19 4.68
N ALA A 28 1.26 -17.50 4.23
CA ALA A 28 1.17 -16.53 3.14
C ALA A 28 0.52 -17.15 1.88
N ARG A 29 0.98 -18.33 1.43
CA ARG A 29 0.36 -19.02 0.27
C ARG A 29 -1.13 -19.31 0.44
N ALA A 30 -1.60 -19.55 1.66
CA ALA A 30 -3.00 -19.87 1.92
C ALA A 30 -3.90 -18.62 1.95
N VAL A 31 -3.35 -17.44 2.26
CA VAL A 31 -4.12 -16.22 2.50
C VAL A 31 -3.92 -15.15 1.43
N LEU A 32 -2.91 -15.24 0.57
CA LEU A 32 -2.73 -14.25 -0.49
C LEU A 32 -3.82 -14.36 -1.56
N PHE A 33 -4.25 -13.22 -2.07
CA PHE A 33 -5.09 -13.17 -3.26
C PHE A 33 -4.27 -13.58 -4.49
N ALA A 34 -4.95 -14.11 -5.49
CA ALA A 34 -4.32 -14.45 -6.75
C ALA A 34 -3.97 -13.14 -7.49
N PRO A 35 -2.77 -12.97 -8.07
CA PRO A 35 -2.33 -11.73 -8.72
C PRO A 35 -3.00 -11.47 -10.09
N GLU A 36 -4.21 -11.97 -10.31
CA GLU A 36 -4.94 -11.91 -11.59
C GLU A 36 -6.24 -11.10 -11.49
N GLY A 37 -6.22 -9.93 -12.11
CA GLY A 37 -7.37 -9.04 -12.22
C GLY A 37 -7.73 -8.34 -10.91
N ALA A 38 -8.59 -7.33 -11.05
CA ALA A 38 -9.11 -6.55 -9.94
C ALA A 38 -10.63 -6.41 -10.05
N GLU A 39 -11.26 -5.98 -8.97
CA GLU A 39 -12.61 -5.46 -8.91
C GLU A 39 -12.54 -3.99 -8.52
N VAL A 40 -13.43 -3.18 -9.12
CA VAL A 40 -13.47 -1.74 -8.89
C VAL A 40 -14.73 -1.41 -8.07
N GLU A 41 -14.52 -0.80 -6.91
CA GLU A 41 -15.59 -0.24 -6.10
C GLU A 41 -15.69 1.27 -6.37
N MET A 42 -16.83 1.72 -6.88
CA MET A 42 -17.11 3.15 -7.09
C MET A 42 -17.67 3.77 -5.81
N LEU A 43 -17.03 4.82 -5.28
CA LEU A 43 -17.36 5.38 -3.96
C LEU A 43 -18.34 6.56 -3.98
N LEU A 44 -18.45 7.26 -5.11
CA LEU A 44 -19.23 8.51 -5.22
C LEU A 44 -20.09 8.50 -6.49
N PRO A 45 -21.16 7.69 -6.54
CA PRO A 45 -22.06 7.67 -7.70
C PRO A 45 -22.69 9.06 -7.90
N GLY A 46 -22.66 9.56 -9.13
CA GLY A 46 -23.22 10.86 -9.51
C GLY A 46 -22.25 12.04 -9.45
N LEU A 47 -21.00 11.86 -9.00
CA LEU A 47 -19.98 12.92 -9.08
C LEU A 47 -19.53 13.18 -10.53
N MET A 48 -19.64 12.18 -11.40
CA MET A 48 -19.26 12.24 -12.81
C MET A 48 -20.37 11.64 -13.67
N SER A 49 -20.28 11.84 -15.00
CA SER A 49 -21.23 11.25 -15.94
C SER A 49 -21.13 9.72 -15.94
N ASP A 50 -22.21 9.03 -16.34
CA ASP A 50 -22.21 7.56 -16.46
C ASP A 50 -21.13 7.06 -17.43
N SER A 51 -20.85 7.82 -18.49
CA SER A 51 -19.78 7.51 -19.43
C SER A 51 -18.39 7.64 -18.81
N ASP A 52 -18.17 8.65 -17.97
CA ASP A 52 -16.90 8.83 -17.26
C ASP A 52 -16.72 7.74 -16.21
N ALA A 53 -17.78 7.39 -15.47
CA ALA A 53 -17.76 6.31 -14.50
C ALA A 53 -17.46 4.96 -15.17
N ALA A 54 -18.05 4.68 -16.33
CA ALA A 54 -17.78 3.48 -17.11
C ALA A 54 -16.33 3.45 -17.64
N ALA A 55 -15.83 4.57 -18.17
CA ALA A 55 -14.46 4.68 -18.63
C ALA A 55 -13.44 4.48 -17.49
N LEU A 56 -13.68 5.12 -16.34
CA LEU A 56 -12.90 4.94 -15.12
C LEU A 56 -12.91 3.48 -14.68
N GLY A 57 -14.07 2.83 -14.63
CA GLY A 57 -14.18 1.41 -14.28
C GLY A 57 -13.29 0.51 -15.13
N MET A 58 -13.32 0.69 -16.46
CA MET A 58 -12.48 -0.10 -17.39
C MET A 58 -10.98 0.12 -17.16
N VAL A 59 -10.55 1.37 -16.98
CA VAL A 59 -9.13 1.70 -16.78
C VAL A 59 -8.65 1.23 -15.40
N ALA A 60 -9.49 1.37 -14.38
CA ALA A 60 -9.20 0.96 -13.01
C ALA A 60 -9.12 -0.56 -12.87
N GLU A 61 -9.97 -1.32 -13.57
CA GLU A 61 -9.91 -2.80 -13.57
C GLU A 61 -8.61 -3.34 -14.20
N ALA A 62 -8.03 -2.59 -15.13
CA ALA A 62 -6.75 -2.94 -15.74
C ALA A 62 -5.53 -2.66 -14.84
N GLN A 63 -5.71 -1.92 -13.74
CA GLN A 63 -4.62 -1.63 -12.81
C GLN A 63 -4.35 -2.82 -11.87
N PRO A 64 -3.11 -2.97 -11.38
CA PRO A 64 -2.83 -3.88 -10.28
C PRO A 64 -3.68 -3.53 -9.06
N TYR A 65 -4.20 -4.56 -8.38
CA TYR A 65 -5.02 -4.35 -7.20
C TYR A 65 -4.26 -3.71 -6.03
N TYR A 66 -5.05 -3.33 -5.02
CA TYR A 66 -4.68 -2.41 -3.95
C TYR A 66 -4.29 -1.06 -4.54
N GLY A 67 -5.31 -0.43 -5.11
CA GLY A 67 -5.22 0.89 -5.68
C GLY A 67 -6.40 1.77 -5.28
N ALA A 68 -6.25 3.06 -5.56
CA ALA A 68 -7.28 4.06 -5.43
C ALA A 68 -7.13 5.09 -6.55
N VAL A 69 -8.26 5.65 -6.98
CA VAL A 69 -8.29 6.77 -7.93
C VAL A 69 -8.88 7.99 -7.25
N ALA A 70 -8.13 9.09 -7.26
CA ALA A 70 -8.57 10.39 -6.77
C ALA A 70 -8.73 11.37 -7.93
N ILE A 71 -9.73 12.25 -7.82
CA ILE A 71 -9.99 13.33 -8.77
C ILE A 71 -10.18 14.66 -8.03
N SER A 72 -9.94 15.76 -8.75
CA SER A 72 -10.37 17.10 -8.35
C SER A 72 -11.83 17.29 -8.77
N PRO A 73 -12.79 17.50 -7.84
CA PRO A 73 -14.20 17.66 -8.21
C PRO A 73 -14.47 18.82 -9.16
N ASP A 74 -13.70 19.89 -9.06
CA ASP A 74 -13.87 21.10 -9.86
C ASP A 74 -13.37 20.91 -11.32
N GLU A 75 -12.47 19.94 -11.54
CA GLU A 75 -11.77 19.76 -12.81
C GLU A 75 -12.20 18.47 -13.54
N GLY A 76 -12.74 17.49 -12.81
CA GLY A 76 -13.30 16.25 -13.36
C GLY A 76 -12.24 15.19 -13.73
N LEU A 77 -12.72 14.07 -14.30
CA LEU A 77 -11.92 12.87 -14.52
C LEU A 77 -10.75 13.06 -15.51
N MET A 78 -10.88 13.93 -16.50
CA MET A 78 -9.87 14.14 -17.55
C MET A 78 -8.77 15.13 -17.15
N ALA A 79 -8.82 15.67 -15.94
CA ALA A 79 -7.82 16.61 -15.44
C ALA A 79 -6.47 15.92 -15.19
N GLU A 80 -5.38 16.68 -15.31
CA GLU A 80 -4.04 16.21 -14.91
C GLU A 80 -3.99 15.80 -13.43
N ALA A 81 -4.85 16.42 -12.61
CA ALA A 81 -5.03 16.12 -11.20
C ALA A 81 -5.64 14.74 -10.93
N THR A 82 -6.20 14.05 -11.93
CA THR A 82 -6.65 12.67 -11.76
C THR A 82 -5.45 11.75 -11.54
N VAL A 83 -5.40 11.12 -10.37
CA VAL A 83 -4.30 10.23 -9.98
C VAL A 83 -4.83 8.87 -9.61
N ALA A 84 -4.32 7.85 -10.30
CA ALA A 84 -4.44 6.46 -9.90
C ALA A 84 -3.15 6.03 -9.17
N ALA A 85 -3.26 5.70 -7.89
CA ALA A 85 -2.20 5.06 -7.12
C ALA A 85 -2.55 3.58 -7.00
N ALA A 86 -1.71 2.69 -7.50
CA ALA A 86 -1.99 1.26 -7.57
C ALA A 86 -0.80 0.42 -7.12
N ASN A 87 -1.03 -0.89 -6.94
CA ASN A 87 0.00 -1.85 -6.55
C ASN A 87 0.60 -1.60 -5.16
N TYR A 88 -0.20 -1.09 -4.21
CA TYR A 88 0.14 -1.00 -2.78
C TYR A 88 -0.17 -2.32 -2.06
N HIS A 89 0.07 -2.39 -0.75
CA HIS A 89 -0.27 -3.57 0.04
C HIS A 89 -1.70 -3.56 0.59
N ASP A 90 -2.37 -2.40 0.56
CA ASP A 90 -3.77 -2.20 0.95
C ASP A 90 -4.37 -0.99 0.21
N THR A 91 -5.69 -0.80 0.30
CA THR A 91 -6.38 0.34 -0.33
C THR A 91 -6.24 1.64 0.43
N ASP A 92 -6.02 1.60 1.74
CA ASP A 92 -6.00 2.82 2.57
C ASP A 92 -4.74 3.64 2.27
N THR A 93 -3.60 2.97 2.16
CA THR A 93 -2.33 3.56 1.75
C THR A 93 -2.40 4.05 0.30
N ALA A 94 -3.03 3.28 -0.60
CA ALA A 94 -3.26 3.72 -1.96
C ALA A 94 -4.14 4.99 -2.02
N THR A 95 -5.18 5.06 -1.19
CA THR A 95 -6.04 6.24 -1.04
C THR A 95 -5.25 7.47 -0.64
N LEU A 96 -4.39 7.35 0.38
CA LEU A 96 -3.55 8.46 0.83
C LEU A 96 -2.60 8.93 -0.29
N ALA A 97 -1.99 8.00 -1.02
CA ALA A 97 -1.11 8.31 -2.14
C ALA A 97 -1.85 8.98 -3.31
N ALA A 98 -3.03 8.49 -3.66
CA ALA A 98 -3.86 9.05 -4.72
C ALA A 98 -4.31 10.47 -4.38
N LEU A 99 -4.79 10.70 -3.16
CA LEU A 99 -5.19 12.03 -2.68
C LEU A 99 -4.01 12.99 -2.68
N ALA A 100 -2.86 12.60 -2.12
CA ALA A 100 -1.68 13.45 -2.09
C ALA A 100 -1.19 13.82 -3.50
N GLY A 101 -1.20 12.86 -4.43
CA GLY A 101 -0.84 13.11 -5.83
C GLY A 101 -1.84 14.02 -6.55
N CYS A 102 -3.12 13.86 -6.28
CA CYS A 102 -4.18 14.68 -6.85
C CYS A 102 -4.11 16.12 -6.30
N ASP A 103 -4.02 16.29 -4.98
CA ASP A 103 -3.95 17.60 -4.32
C ASP A 103 -2.71 18.39 -4.74
N ALA A 104 -1.60 17.71 -5.02
CA ALA A 104 -0.38 18.34 -5.53
C ALA A 104 -0.53 18.91 -6.96
N LYS A 105 -1.55 18.47 -7.70
CA LYS A 105 -1.77 18.82 -9.11
C LYS A 105 -3.04 19.62 -9.36
N ARG A 106 -4.00 19.60 -8.43
CA ARG A 106 -5.28 20.29 -8.60
C ARG A 106 -5.08 21.80 -8.70
N SER A 107 -5.89 22.42 -9.55
CA SER A 107 -6.03 23.87 -9.65
C SER A 107 -7.34 24.36 -9.02
N GLY A 108 -8.31 23.44 -8.81
CA GLY A 108 -9.57 23.70 -8.13
C GLY A 108 -9.41 24.03 -6.64
N GLN A 109 -10.44 24.65 -6.07
CA GLN A 109 -10.50 25.00 -4.64
C GLN A 109 -11.00 23.83 -3.80
N THR A 110 -11.85 22.97 -4.37
CA THR A 110 -12.38 21.79 -3.69
C THR A 110 -11.25 20.75 -3.52
N PRO A 111 -11.06 20.20 -2.31
CA PRO A 111 -10.10 19.13 -2.08
C PRO A 111 -10.36 17.92 -2.99
N CYS A 112 -9.30 17.20 -3.35
CA CYS A 112 -9.44 15.95 -4.08
C CYS A 112 -10.24 14.92 -3.29
N VAL A 113 -10.97 14.07 -4.00
CA VAL A 113 -11.77 12.98 -3.43
C VAL A 113 -11.43 11.66 -4.11
N VAL A 114 -11.50 10.56 -3.36
CA VAL A 114 -11.38 9.21 -3.93
C VAL A 114 -12.70 8.79 -4.53
N VAL A 115 -12.66 8.38 -5.80
CA VAL A 115 -13.84 7.98 -6.57
C VAL A 115 -13.90 6.49 -6.84
N ALA A 116 -12.76 5.80 -6.77
CA ALA A 116 -12.70 4.35 -6.97
C ALA A 116 -11.63 3.69 -6.09
N LEU A 117 -11.93 2.48 -5.61
CA LEU A 117 -10.95 1.57 -5.02
C LEU A 117 -10.76 0.37 -5.95
N ILE A 118 -9.52 -0.09 -6.07
CA ILE A 118 -9.13 -1.22 -6.92
C ILE A 118 -8.67 -2.34 -5.98
N ARG A 119 -9.46 -3.40 -5.89
CA ARG A 119 -9.23 -4.52 -4.96
C ARG A 119 -9.04 -5.84 -5.71
N PRO A 120 -8.41 -6.86 -5.09
CA PRO A 120 -8.41 -8.20 -5.66
C PRO A 120 -9.83 -8.73 -5.90
N LYS A 121 -9.98 -9.66 -6.83
CA LYS A 121 -11.27 -10.34 -7.02
C LYS A 121 -11.70 -11.10 -5.77
N GLY A 122 -12.98 -10.98 -5.39
CA GLY A 122 -13.52 -11.61 -4.19
C GLY A 122 -12.84 -11.13 -2.91
N TRP A 123 -12.48 -9.85 -2.86
CA TRP A 123 -11.74 -9.29 -1.73
C TRP A 123 -12.53 -9.38 -0.42
N GLU A 124 -11.79 -9.74 0.62
CA GLU A 124 -12.18 -9.69 2.02
C GLU A 124 -10.95 -9.29 2.85
N PRO A 125 -11.12 -8.73 4.05
CA PRO A 125 -10.01 -8.48 4.96
C PRO A 125 -9.25 -9.77 5.28
N ARG A 126 -7.91 -9.74 5.19
CA ARG A 126 -7.04 -10.90 5.49
C ARG A 126 -5.86 -10.47 6.35
N ALA A 127 -5.33 -11.41 7.13
CA ALA A 127 -4.21 -11.17 8.04
C ALA A 127 -2.90 -10.76 7.33
N LEU A 128 -2.76 -11.09 6.05
CA LEU A 128 -1.68 -10.64 5.19
C LEU A 128 -2.27 -10.18 3.86
N GLN A 129 -1.94 -8.96 3.47
CA GLN A 129 -2.27 -8.39 2.17
C GLN A 129 -0.97 -7.93 1.51
N LEU A 130 -0.76 -8.32 0.25
CA LEU A 130 0.41 -7.96 -0.53
C LEU A 130 -0.04 -7.47 -1.90
N SER A 131 0.64 -6.48 -2.46
CA SER A 131 0.40 -6.00 -3.84
C SER A 131 0.43 -7.13 -4.87
N ALA A 132 -0.16 -6.90 -6.03
CA ALA A 132 -0.15 -7.88 -7.12
C ALA A 132 1.30 -8.21 -7.55
N ALA A 133 2.18 -7.20 -7.61
CA ALA A 133 3.58 -7.40 -7.93
C ALA A 133 4.31 -8.21 -6.84
N THR A 134 4.07 -7.91 -5.56
CA THR A 134 4.71 -8.64 -4.45
C THR A 134 4.20 -10.08 -4.39
N THR A 135 2.91 -10.30 -4.61
CA THR A 135 2.32 -11.64 -4.66
C THR A 135 2.91 -12.46 -5.82
N THR A 136 3.05 -11.84 -6.99
CA THR A 136 3.72 -12.45 -8.15
C THR A 136 5.18 -12.80 -7.83
N GLY A 137 5.92 -11.87 -7.22
CA GLY A 137 7.30 -12.08 -6.80
C GLY A 137 7.42 -13.21 -5.79
N PHE A 138 6.56 -13.23 -4.78
CA PHE A 138 6.48 -14.29 -3.78
C PHE A 138 6.25 -15.66 -4.41
N ALA A 139 5.28 -15.77 -5.32
CA ALA A 139 4.99 -17.02 -6.02
C ALA A 139 6.17 -17.51 -6.89
N LYS A 140 6.98 -16.60 -7.44
CA LYS A 140 8.12 -16.91 -8.30
C LYS A 140 9.40 -17.22 -7.53
N GLU A 141 9.71 -16.43 -6.52
CA GLU A 141 11.03 -16.36 -5.88
C GLU A 141 11.06 -17.00 -4.49
N TYR A 142 9.93 -17.06 -3.78
CA TYR A 142 9.86 -17.64 -2.43
C TYR A 142 9.74 -19.17 -2.46
N LYS A 143 10.79 -19.81 -2.99
CA LYS A 143 10.87 -21.26 -3.25
C LYS A 143 12.12 -21.88 -2.62
N GLY A 144 12.14 -23.21 -2.53
CA GLY A 144 13.29 -23.95 -2.03
C GLY A 144 13.30 -24.14 -0.51
N ARG A 145 14.31 -24.88 -0.05
CA ARG A 145 14.55 -25.20 1.37
C ARG A 145 15.50 -24.19 2.01
N GLY A 146 15.45 -24.07 3.33
CA GLY A 146 16.29 -23.16 4.10
C GLY A 146 15.60 -21.82 4.40
N GLY A 147 16.33 -20.98 5.14
CA GLY A 147 15.84 -19.69 5.62
C GLY A 147 15.50 -18.74 4.48
N LYS A 148 14.31 -18.13 4.53
CA LYS A 148 13.83 -17.19 3.50
C LYS A 148 13.03 -16.09 4.15
N ALA A 149 13.10 -14.90 3.58
CA ALA A 149 12.29 -13.78 4.05
C ALA A 149 11.78 -12.93 2.89
N LEU A 150 10.58 -12.39 3.07
CA LEU A 150 9.99 -11.35 2.24
C LEU A 150 9.75 -10.14 3.15
N ALA A 151 10.24 -8.98 2.73
CA ALA A 151 9.98 -7.71 3.37
C ALA A 151 9.15 -6.80 2.47
N VAL A 152 8.35 -5.93 3.08
CA VAL A 152 7.50 -4.94 2.41
C VAL A 152 7.58 -3.59 3.09
N SER A 153 7.39 -2.52 2.33
CA SER A 153 7.23 -1.15 2.83
C SER A 153 5.74 -0.87 2.97
N ALA A 154 5.28 -0.56 4.19
CA ALA A 154 3.86 -0.35 4.48
C ALA A 154 3.29 0.90 3.78
N SER A 155 4.10 1.95 3.61
CA SER A 155 3.71 3.20 2.96
C SER A 155 3.78 3.17 1.44
N THR A 156 4.30 2.09 0.85
CA THR A 156 4.45 1.95 -0.59
C THR A 156 3.96 0.58 -1.06
N GLY A 157 4.29 0.20 -2.30
CA GLY A 157 4.15 -1.18 -2.80
C GLY A 157 5.49 -1.92 -2.91
N LEU A 158 6.56 -1.36 -2.35
CA LEU A 158 7.91 -1.88 -2.48
C LEU A 158 8.11 -3.12 -1.60
N TRP A 159 8.92 -4.04 -2.11
CA TRP A 159 9.16 -5.32 -1.48
C TRP A 159 10.53 -5.88 -1.84
N GLY A 160 11.04 -6.78 -1.02
CA GLY A 160 12.29 -7.51 -1.26
C GLY A 160 12.18 -8.95 -0.78
N ILE A 161 12.82 -9.89 -1.48
CA ILE A 161 12.94 -11.29 -1.08
C ILE A 161 14.42 -11.63 -0.98
N ALA A 162 14.77 -12.43 0.03
CA ALA A 162 16.10 -13.02 0.15
C ALA A 162 16.02 -14.44 0.72
N SER A 163 17.10 -15.20 0.51
CA SER A 163 17.25 -16.59 0.95
C SER A 163 18.62 -16.79 1.59
N GLY A 164 18.75 -17.84 2.40
CA GLY A 164 19.97 -18.22 3.10
C GLY A 164 20.12 -17.58 4.48
N ASN A 165 21.32 -17.69 5.04
CA ASN A 165 21.64 -17.11 6.34
C ASN A 165 21.50 -15.59 6.30
N GLY A 166 20.71 -15.01 7.21
CA GLY A 166 20.46 -13.57 7.24
C GLY A 166 19.40 -13.08 6.25
N ALA A 167 18.57 -13.98 5.69
CA ALA A 167 17.52 -13.64 4.72
C ALA A 167 16.63 -12.46 5.17
N ALA A 168 16.24 -12.38 6.45
CA ALA A 168 15.42 -11.28 6.97
C ALA A 168 16.04 -9.90 6.72
N ALA A 169 17.30 -9.70 7.15
CA ALA A 169 17.99 -8.43 6.97
C ALA A 169 18.24 -8.12 5.48
N ALA A 170 18.60 -9.13 4.69
CA ALA A 170 18.81 -8.97 3.25
C ALA A 170 17.51 -8.60 2.51
N ALA A 171 16.36 -9.16 2.91
CA ALA A 171 15.06 -8.83 2.33
C ALA A 171 14.66 -7.38 2.63
N VAL A 172 14.87 -6.91 3.86
CA VAL A 172 14.63 -5.50 4.24
C VAL A 172 15.52 -4.56 3.44
N ALA A 173 16.82 -4.86 3.32
CA ALA A 173 17.74 -4.06 2.52
C ALA A 173 17.33 -4.02 1.03
N ALA A 174 16.93 -5.16 0.47
CA ALA A 174 16.46 -5.25 -0.91
C ALA A 174 15.15 -4.48 -1.14
N CYS A 175 14.25 -4.45 -0.15
CA CYS A 175 13.03 -3.63 -0.18
C CYS A 175 13.39 -2.13 -0.17
N ALA A 176 14.23 -1.70 0.78
CA ALA A 176 14.57 -0.29 0.96
C ALA A 176 15.31 0.30 -0.25
N ALA A 177 16.19 -0.48 -0.87
CA ALA A 177 17.00 -0.07 -2.01
C ALA A 177 16.21 0.17 -3.31
N LYS A 178 14.91 -0.17 -3.37
CA LYS A 178 14.06 0.07 -4.55
C LYS A 178 13.58 1.52 -4.69
N ALA A 179 13.86 2.38 -3.71
CA ALA A 179 13.55 3.80 -3.76
C ALA A 179 14.82 4.66 -3.68
N THR A 180 14.73 5.91 -4.16
CA THR A 180 15.78 6.93 -3.99
C THR A 180 15.12 8.26 -3.57
N PRO A 181 15.31 8.71 -2.32
CA PRO A 181 16.05 8.06 -1.23
C PRO A 181 15.43 6.71 -0.79
N PRO A 182 16.18 5.81 -0.14
CA PRO A 182 15.64 4.55 0.37
C PRO A 182 14.45 4.74 1.31
N VAL A 183 13.44 3.88 1.19
CA VAL A 183 12.31 3.87 2.14
C VAL A 183 12.75 3.26 3.48
N ALA A 184 12.29 3.86 4.57
CA ALA A 184 12.73 3.50 5.92
C ALA A 184 11.81 2.49 6.63
N ASP A 185 10.65 2.18 6.05
CA ASP A 185 9.58 1.41 6.67
C ASP A 185 9.48 -0.04 6.14
N CYS A 186 10.54 -0.54 5.50
CA CYS A 186 10.60 -1.93 5.08
C CYS A 186 10.69 -2.87 6.29
N THR A 187 9.74 -3.77 6.43
CA THR A 187 9.66 -4.77 7.51
C THR A 187 9.42 -6.17 6.96
N VAL A 188 9.86 -7.19 7.68
CA VAL A 188 9.65 -8.60 7.26
C VAL A 188 8.18 -8.96 7.44
N ALA A 189 7.52 -9.37 6.36
CA ALA A 189 6.12 -9.82 6.38
C ALA A 189 5.99 -11.34 6.32
N VAL A 190 6.95 -12.03 5.68
CA VAL A 190 6.96 -13.49 5.57
C VAL A 190 8.34 -14.04 5.89
N GLN A 191 8.43 -15.06 6.73
CA GLN A 191 9.70 -15.71 7.08
C GLN A 191 9.55 -17.22 7.31
N ASP A 192 10.52 -17.98 6.80
CA ASP A 192 10.71 -19.43 6.99
C ASP A 192 12.09 -19.70 7.59
#